data_AF-A0A2D6X7H6-F1
#
_entry.id   AF-A0A2D6X7H6-F1
#
_cell.length_a   1.000
_cell.length_b   1.000
_cell.length_c   1.000
_cell.angle_alpha   90.00
_cell.angle_beta   90.00
_cell.angle_gamma   90.00
#
_symmetry.space_group_name_H-M   'P 1'
#
loop_
_entity.id
_entity.type
_entity.pdbx_description
1 polymer ?
#
loop_
_entity_poly.entity_id
_entity_poly.type
_entity_poly.pdbx_seq_one_letter_code
_entity_poly.pdbx_strand_id
1 'polypeptide(L)'
;MKKIPYRHVCIYWHDAKSSTDWRDLDEALEEELAICVSTGYIIKENDTSITVAQDFSFCGDTIDSVGNLIVIPVACIVDRRYIDKNNIAAN
;
A
#
# COMPACT_ATOMS: atom_id res chain seq x y z
N MET A 1 -11.55 0.32 -22.13
CA MET A 1 -11.10 0.24 -20.71
C MET A 1 -10.70 1.65 -20.27
N LYS A 2 -11.28 2.18 -19.19
CA LYS A 2 -10.92 3.52 -18.70
C LYS A 2 -9.49 3.51 -18.14
N LYS A 3 -8.72 4.56 -18.40
CA LYS A 3 -7.30 4.63 -18.01
C LYS A 3 -7.18 5.25 -16.62
N ILE A 4 -6.55 4.55 -15.69
CA ILE A 4 -6.13 5.11 -14.40
C ILE A 4 -4.82 5.90 -14.63
N PRO A 5 -4.79 7.22 -14.39
CA PRO A 5 -3.65 8.09 -14.72
C PRO A 5 -2.55 8.10 -13.63
N TYR A 6 -2.47 7.04 -12.82
CA TYR A 6 -1.53 6.94 -11.69
C TYR A 6 -0.55 5.78 -11.89
N ARG A 7 0.57 5.81 -11.15
CA ARG A 7 1.58 4.76 -11.20
C ARG A 7 1.13 3.55 -10.38
N HIS A 8 1.12 2.38 -11.00
CA HIS A 8 0.84 1.11 -10.33
C HIS A 8 2.09 0.65 -9.57
N VAL A 9 1.94 0.25 -8.31
CA VAL A 9 3.03 -0.07 -7.40
C VAL A 9 2.64 -1.24 -6.49
N CYS A 10 3.64 -2.03 -6.09
CA CYS A 10 3.59 -2.92 -4.94
C CYS A 10 4.56 -2.40 -3.88
N ILE A 11 4.09 -2.18 -2.64
CA ILE A 11 4.86 -1.64 -1.52
C ILE A 11 4.93 -2.67 -0.41
N TYR A 12 6.14 -2.98 0.03
CA TYR A 12 6.42 -3.74 1.24
C TYR A 12 6.73 -2.74 2.36
N TRP A 13 6.07 -2.86 3.51
CA TRP A 13 6.20 -1.90 4.61
C TRP A 13 5.98 -2.54 5.98
N HIS A 14 6.49 -1.89 7.02
CA HIS A 14 6.30 -2.32 8.40
C HIS A 14 5.08 -1.66 9.05
N ASP A 15 4.22 -2.46 9.67
CA ASP A 15 3.08 -1.97 10.45
C ASP A 15 3.21 -2.35 11.92
N ALA A 16 2.56 -1.54 12.77
CA ALA A 16 2.43 -1.85 14.17
C ALA A 16 1.49 -3.05 14.35
N LYS A 17 1.87 -3.96 15.26
CA LYS A 17 0.97 -5.00 15.75
C LYS A 17 0.45 -4.58 17.11
N SER A 18 -0.81 -4.88 17.37
CA SER A 18 -1.39 -4.73 18.70
C SER A 18 -2.10 -6.03 19.09
N SER A 19 -2.08 -6.33 20.38
CA SER A 19 -2.87 -7.38 20.99
C SER A 19 -3.50 -6.81 22.27
N THR A 20 -4.68 -7.32 22.62
CA THR A 20 -5.37 -6.98 23.88
C THR A 20 -5.13 -8.00 24.98
N ASP A 21 -4.35 -9.05 24.71
CA ASP A 21 -4.09 -10.14 25.64
C ASP A 21 -3.01 -9.77 26.67
N TRP A 22 -3.11 -10.38 27.85
CA TRP A 22 -2.01 -10.39 28.81
C TRP A 22 -1.00 -11.43 28.36
N ARG A 23 0.26 -11.01 28.21
CA ARG A 23 1.35 -11.85 27.72
C ARG A 23 2.53 -11.77 28.66
N ASP A 24 3.35 -12.81 28.64
CA ASP A 24 4.60 -12.81 29.39
C ASP A 24 5.57 -11.77 28.79
N LEU A 25 6.39 -11.18 29.67
CA LEU A 25 7.28 -10.09 29.27
C LEU A 25 8.30 -10.56 28.21
N ASP A 26 8.86 -11.75 28.38
CA ASP A 26 9.87 -12.28 27.47
C ASP A 26 9.28 -12.47 26.06
N GLU A 27 8.05 -12.99 25.97
CA GLU A 27 7.33 -13.10 24.68
C GLU A 27 7.07 -11.72 24.05
N ALA A 28 6.73 -10.71 24.87
CA ALA A 28 6.50 -9.36 24.39
C ALA A 28 7.77 -8.66 23.87
N LEU A 29 8.95 -9.01 24.41
CA LEU A 29 10.24 -8.45 23.99
C LEU A 29 10.73 -9.02 22.65
N GLU A 30 10.23 -10.20 22.25
CA GLU A 30 10.56 -10.85 20.98
C GLU A 30 9.67 -10.36 19.81
N GLU A 31 8.73 -9.46 20.06
CA GLU A 31 7.80 -8.98 19.03
C GLU A 31 8.47 -8.11 17.97
N GLU A 32 8.26 -8.49 16.71
CA GLU A 32 8.70 -7.72 15.55
C GLU A 32 7.54 -6.98 14.87
N LEU A 33 7.84 -5.95 14.08
CA LEU A 33 6.84 -5.28 13.25
C LEU A 33 6.22 -6.25 12.23
N ALA A 34 4.93 -6.08 11.92
CA ALA A 34 4.32 -6.84 10.83
C ALA A 34 4.92 -6.39 9.49
N ILE A 35 5.20 -7.33 8.59
CA ILE A 35 5.53 -7.00 7.19
C ILE A 35 4.22 -7.06 6.38
N CYS A 36 3.81 -5.90 5.90
CA CYS A 36 2.62 -5.70 5.10
C CYS A 36 2.97 -5.53 3.63
N VAL A 37 2.06 -5.96 2.75
CA VAL A 37 2.16 -5.76 1.30
C VAL A 37 0.91 -5.02 0.83
N SER A 38 1.11 -3.92 0.12
CA SER A 38 0.02 -3.14 -0.47
C SER A 38 0.30 -2.89 -1.94
N THR A 39 -0.58 -3.38 -2.81
CA THR A 39 -0.48 -3.20 -4.27
C THR A 39 -1.62 -2.33 -4.75
N GLY A 40 -1.35 -1.32 -5.57
CA GLY A 40 -2.36 -0.41 -6.09
C GLY A 40 -1.73 0.79 -6.78
N TYR A 41 -2.46 1.89 -6.87
CA TYR A 41 -2.05 3.08 -7.57
C TYR A 41 -1.71 4.21 -6.61
N ILE A 42 -0.54 4.83 -6.79
CA ILE A 42 -0.12 6.00 -5.98
C ILE A 42 -0.95 7.21 -6.42
N ILE A 43 -1.88 7.64 -5.57
CA ILE A 43 -2.72 8.81 -5.83
C ILE A 43 -2.18 10.09 -5.16
N LYS A 44 -1.31 9.93 -4.16
CA LYS A 44 -0.61 11.01 -3.48
C LYS A 44 0.70 10.50 -2.90
N GLU A 45 1.76 11.28 -3.02
CA GLU A 45 3.06 11.02 -2.38
C GLU A 45 3.64 12.36 -1.95
N ASN A 46 4.16 12.40 -0.72
CA ASN A 46 4.93 13.52 -0.18
C ASN A 46 6.06 12.97 0.71
N ASP A 47 6.83 13.85 1.34
CA ASP A 47 8.01 13.46 2.13
C ASP A 47 7.69 12.58 3.36
N THR A 48 6.43 12.57 3.82
CA THR A 48 6.03 11.85 5.03
C THR A 48 5.17 10.62 4.77
N SER A 49 4.42 10.58 3.67
CA SER A 49 3.54 9.45 3.37
C SER A 49 3.30 9.20 1.87
N ILE A 50 2.93 7.96 1.57
CA ILE A 50 2.40 7.51 0.28
C ILE A 50 0.98 7.03 0.47
N THR A 51 0.05 7.54 -0.34
CA THR A 51 -1.34 7.09 -0.39
C THR A 51 -1.57 6.22 -1.63
N VAL A 52 -2.02 4.99 -1.40
CA VAL A 52 -2.30 4.00 -2.44
C VAL A 52 -3.80 3.67 -2.42
N ALA A 53 -4.42 3.63 -3.60
CA ALA A 53 -5.79 3.15 -3.80
C ALA A 53 -5.84 1.98 -4.78
N GLN A 54 -6.74 1.03 -4.57
CA GLN A 54 -6.88 -0.15 -5.44
C GLN A 54 -8.12 -0.06 -6.33
N ASP A 55 -9.20 0.51 -5.79
CA ASP A 55 -10.47 0.61 -6.51
C ASP A 55 -10.75 2.03 -6.96
N PHE A 56 -11.34 2.15 -8.15
CA PHE A 56 -11.70 3.42 -8.77
C PHE A 56 -13.12 3.35 -9.31
N SER A 57 -13.98 4.25 -8.84
CA SER A 57 -15.28 4.51 -9.43
C SER A 57 -15.18 5.69 -10.41
N PHE A 58 -15.95 5.63 -11.49
CA PHE A 58 -15.93 6.66 -12.53
C PHE A 58 -17.32 7.26 -12.77
N CYS A 59 -17.40 8.59 -12.79
CA CYS A 59 -18.55 9.33 -13.30
C CYS A 59 -18.17 9.91 -14.68
N GLY A 60 -18.78 9.38 -15.75
CA GLY A 60 -18.32 9.66 -17.11
C GLY A 60 -16.86 9.25 -17.28
N ASP A 61 -16.01 10.13 -17.81
CA ASP A 61 -14.57 9.87 -18.00
C ASP A 61 -13.70 10.33 -16.82
N THR A 62 -14.32 10.80 -15.73
CA THR A 62 -13.62 11.28 -14.54
C THR A 62 -13.67 10.27 -13.41
N ILE A 63 -12.58 10.19 -12.63
CA ILE A 63 -12.57 9.43 -11.38
C ILE A 63 -13.41 10.21 -10.37
N ASP A 64 -14.43 9.57 -9.83
CA ASP A 64 -15.36 10.15 -8.86
C ASP A 64 -14.96 9.81 -7.41
N SER A 65 -14.64 8.53 -7.16
CA SER A 65 -14.27 8.03 -5.83
C SER A 65 -13.27 6.88 -5.89
N VAL A 66 -12.57 6.63 -4.78
CA VAL A 66 -11.57 5.57 -4.64
C VAL A 66 -11.86 4.69 -3.41
N GLY A 67 -11.51 3.40 -3.51
CA GLY A 67 -11.69 2.40 -2.45
C GLY A 67 -10.42 1.60 -2.19
N ASN A 68 -10.43 0.80 -1.12
CA ASN A 68 -9.28 0.02 -0.66
C ASN A 68 -8.02 0.90 -0.54
N LEU A 69 -8.17 1.99 0.22
CA LEU A 69 -7.17 3.03 0.41
C LEU A 69 -6.26 2.69 1.60
N ILE A 70 -4.97 2.92 1.44
CA ILE A 70 -4.00 2.92 2.53
C ILE A 70 -3.11 4.16 2.45
N VAL A 71 -2.76 4.71 3.62
CA VAL A 71 -1.76 5.78 3.76
C VAL A 71 -0.60 5.23 4.57
N ILE A 72 0.55 5.08 3.92
CA ILE A 72 1.73 4.44 4.50
C ILE A 72 2.77 5.53 4.79
N PRO A 73 3.29 5.65 6.03
CA PRO A 73 4.41 6.54 6.31
C PRO A 73 5.64 6.14 5.48
N VAL A 74 6.32 7.11 4.85
CA VAL A 74 7.51 6.83 4.04
C VAL A 74 8.59 6.13 4.87
N ALA A 75 8.71 6.47 6.15
CA ALA A 75 9.66 5.85 7.08
C ALA A 75 9.41 4.36 7.35
N CYS A 76 8.19 3.86 7.10
CA CYS A 76 7.84 2.45 7.28
C CYS A 76 8.05 1.61 6.01
N ILE A 77 8.37 2.22 4.87
CA ILE A 77 8.52 1.52 3.59
C ILE A 77 9.86 0.79 3.55
N VAL A 78 9.80 -0.51 3.27
CA VAL A 78 10.96 -1.39 3.10
C VAL A 78 11.38 -1.45 1.63
N ASP A 79 10.43 -1.66 0.72
CA ASP A 79 10.67 -1.75 -0.72
C ASP A 79 9.46 -1.26 -1.51
N ARG A 80 9.69 -0.72 -2.71
CA ARG A 80 8.65 -0.29 -3.65
C ARG A 80 8.97 -0.76 -5.07
N ARG A 81 8.02 -1.45 -5.71
CA ARG A 81 8.17 -1.97 -7.06
C ARG A 81 7.10 -1.40 -7.96
N TYR A 82 7.52 -0.65 -8.97
CA TYR A 82 6.61 -0.12 -9.98
C TYR A 82 6.24 -1.23 -10.96
N ILE A 83 4.93 -1.41 -11.16
CA ILE A 83 4.40 -2.44 -12.05
C ILE A 83 4.17 -1.77 -13.40
N ASP A 84 5.07 -2.03 -14.35
CA ASP A 84 4.94 -1.51 -15.70
C ASP A 84 3.91 -2.34 -16.49
N LYS A 85 3.05 -1.66 -17.25
CA LYS A 85 2.00 -2.31 -18.04
C LYS A 85 2.56 -3.08 -19.24
N ASN A 86 3.83 -2.86 -19.58
CA ASN A 86 4.51 -3.50 -20.71
C ASN A 86 5.11 -4.88 -20.39
N ASN A 87 5.05 -5.35 -19.15
CA ASN A 87 5.70 -6.59 -18.70
C ASN A 87 4.73 -7.78 -18.46
N ILE A 88 3.50 -7.72 -18.97
CA ILE A 88 2.48 -8.78 -18.81
C ILE A 88 2.39 -9.68 -20.07
N ALA A 89 3.39 -9.66 -20.96
CA ALA A 89 3.44 -10.53 -22.13
C ALA A 89 4.86 -11.08 -22.37
N ALA A 90 5.29 -11.99 -21.51
CA ALA A 90 6.36 -12.95 -21.82
C ALA A 90 6.28 -14.10 -20.81
N ASN A 91 5.43 -15.09 -21.11
CA ASN A 91 5.60 -16.52 -20.86
C ASN A 91 4.34 -17.26 -21.34
#